data_AF-A0A3B9HZV0-F1
#
_entry.id   AF-A0A3B9HZV0-F1
#
_cell.length_a   1.000
_cell.length_b   1.000
_cell.length_c   1.000
_cell.angle_alpha   90.00
_cell.angle_beta   90.00
_cell.angle_gamma   90.00
#
_symmetry.space_group_name_H-M   'P 1'
#
loop_
_entity.id
_entity.type
_entity.pdbx_description
1 polymer ?
#
loop_
_entity_poly.entity_id
_entity_poly.type
_entity_poly.pdbx_seq_one_letter_code
_entity_poly.pdbx_strand_id
1 'polypeptide(L)'
;IEEAYPGDIIGIHNRGTIKIGDTFSLKEPLKFTGIPNFSPEIFKRVILKNPLKMKQLQKGLLQLSEEGAVQVFRPLLGNEYILGAVGVLQFDVTMSRLKEEYGVDAVYEHVDCSTARWIGCSDEKKLDEFTRRYKPSLAYDTAEALTFMAPDKWRLNYIIKEWPDINFYETREHV
;
A
#
# COMPACT_ATOMS: atom_id res chain seq x y z
N ILE A 1 -22.78 -14.97 20.66
CA ILE A 1 -23.82 -14.87 19.62
C ILE A 1 -23.85 -16.22 18.92
N GLU A 2 -25.03 -16.82 18.77
CA GLU A 2 -25.19 -18.13 18.13
C GLU A 2 -25.44 -18.04 16.62
N GLU A 3 -26.08 -16.98 16.13
CA GLU A 3 -26.42 -16.81 14.71
C GLU A 3 -26.35 -15.32 14.29
N ALA A 4 -26.13 -15.06 13.00
CA ALA A 4 -26.08 -13.74 12.39
C ALA A 4 -26.75 -13.76 11.00
N TYR A 5 -27.25 -12.61 10.55
CA TYR A 5 -28.06 -12.47 9.33
C TYR A 5 -27.42 -11.50 8.31
N PRO A 6 -27.88 -11.48 7.04
CA PRO A 6 -27.36 -10.56 6.04
C PRO A 6 -27.44 -9.09 6.49
N GLY A 7 -26.29 -8.40 6.49
CA GLY A 7 -26.15 -7.03 6.98
C GLY A 7 -25.47 -6.93 8.35
N ASP A 8 -25.40 -8.02 9.11
CA ASP A 8 -24.70 -8.04 10.40
C ASP A 8 -23.17 -8.07 10.22
N ILE A 9 -22.45 -7.45 11.16
CA ILE A 9 -20.99 -7.50 11.23
C ILE A 9 -20.58 -8.51 12.30
N ILE A 10 -19.85 -9.55 11.90
CA ILE A 10 -19.28 -10.56 12.81
C ILE A 10 -17.75 -10.45 12.87
N GLY A 11 -17.18 -10.71 14.04
CA GLY A 11 -15.73 -10.75 14.22
C GLY A 11 -15.20 -12.17 14.05
N ILE A 12 -14.30 -12.37 13.09
CA ILE A 12 -13.58 -13.63 12.90
C ILE A 12 -12.17 -13.49 13.47
N HIS A 13 -11.79 -14.42 14.35
CA HIS A 13 -10.45 -14.41 14.92
C HIS A 13 -9.42 -14.79 13.83
N ASN A 14 -8.51 -13.87 13.53
CA ASN A 14 -7.52 -14.02 12.47
C ASN A 14 -6.12 -14.26 13.06
N ARG A 15 -5.36 -15.21 12.51
CA ARG A 15 -3.94 -15.45 12.83
C ARG A 15 -3.04 -15.24 11.60
N GLY A 16 -3.36 -14.21 10.80
CA GLY A 16 -2.62 -13.86 9.59
C GLY A 16 -3.02 -14.65 8.34
N THR A 17 -4.20 -15.26 8.32
CA THR A 17 -4.70 -16.04 7.17
C THR A 17 -5.82 -15.33 6.40
N ILE A 18 -6.38 -14.26 6.96
CA ILE A 18 -7.50 -13.49 6.39
C ILE A 18 -6.99 -12.10 6.01
N LYS A 19 -7.36 -11.64 4.82
CA LYS A 19 -7.04 -10.33 4.25
C LYS A 19 -8.31 -9.51 4.00
N ILE A 20 -8.15 -8.20 3.82
CA ILE A 20 -9.24 -7.34 3.39
C ILE A 20 -9.73 -7.77 2.01
N GLY A 21 -11.04 -7.96 1.88
CA GLY A 21 -11.70 -8.39 0.64
C GLY A 21 -11.90 -9.90 0.52
N ASP A 22 -11.39 -10.70 1.46
CA ASP A 22 -11.62 -12.15 1.44
C ASP A 22 -13.11 -12.47 1.54
N THR A 23 -13.54 -13.40 0.68
CA THR A 23 -14.93 -13.86 0.59
C THR A 23 -15.04 -15.28 1.14
N PHE A 24 -15.91 -15.48 2.12
CA PHE A 24 -16.18 -16.78 2.73
C PHE A 24 -17.54 -17.29 2.28
N SER A 25 -17.61 -18.53 1.79
CA SER A 25 -18.85 -19.18 1.38
C SER A 25 -18.85 -20.66 1.81
N LEU A 26 -20.03 -21.29 1.88
CA LEU A 26 -20.18 -22.71 2.19
C LEU A 26 -20.22 -23.62 0.94
N LYS A 27 -20.41 -23.05 -0.26
CA LYS A 27 -20.71 -23.82 -1.48
C LYS A 27 -19.69 -23.55 -2.59
N GLU A 28 -19.84 -22.41 -3.25
CA GLU A 28 -19.09 -22.08 -4.45
C GLU A 28 -17.99 -21.05 -4.15
N PRO A 29 -16.82 -21.14 -4.81
CA PRO A 29 -15.80 -20.13 -4.68
C PRO A 29 -16.33 -18.82 -5.28
N LEU A 30 -16.58 -17.84 -4.41
CA LEU A 30 -17.04 -16.50 -4.79
C LEU A 30 -15.98 -15.49 -4.43
N LYS A 31 -15.97 -14.37 -5.16
CA LYS A 31 -15.17 -13.19 -4.83
C LYS A 31 -16.05 -11.96 -4.98
N PHE A 32 -16.30 -11.26 -3.87
CA PHE A 32 -16.93 -9.94 -3.92
C PHE A 32 -15.98 -8.93 -4.57
N THR A 33 -16.53 -8.05 -5.41
CA THR A 33 -15.80 -6.97 -6.08
C THR A 33 -16.15 -5.61 -5.45
N GLY A 34 -15.42 -4.56 -5.81
CA GLY A 34 -15.74 -3.20 -5.36
C GLY A 34 -15.29 -2.83 -3.95
N ILE A 35 -14.36 -3.58 -3.33
CA ILE A 35 -13.67 -3.17 -2.10
C ILE A 35 -12.33 -2.51 -2.51
N PRO A 36 -12.22 -1.17 -2.50
CA PRO A 36 -11.03 -0.49 -3.00
C PRO A 36 -9.98 -0.24 -1.91
N ASN A 37 -8.72 -0.22 -2.32
CA ASN A 37 -7.68 0.57 -1.69
C ASN A 37 -7.84 2.02 -2.11
N PHE A 38 -7.78 2.92 -1.14
CA PHE A 38 -7.76 4.36 -1.36
C PHE A 38 -6.33 4.87 -1.38
N SER A 39 -6.02 5.82 -2.26
CA SER A 39 -4.73 6.50 -2.23
C SER A 39 -4.48 7.17 -0.87
N PRO A 40 -3.33 6.93 -0.21
CA PRO A 40 -3.01 7.55 1.07
C PRO A 40 -2.78 9.06 0.98
N GLU A 41 -2.95 9.76 2.10
CA GLU A 41 -2.73 11.22 2.20
C GLU A 41 -1.40 11.58 2.88
N ILE A 42 -0.88 10.68 3.71
CA ILE A 42 0.32 10.92 4.51
C ILE A 42 1.33 9.83 4.22
N PHE A 43 2.58 10.22 3.98
CA PHE A 43 3.67 9.31 3.64
C PHE A 43 4.84 9.48 4.61
N LYS A 44 5.44 8.37 5.03
CA LYS A 44 6.66 8.36 5.86
C LYS A 44 7.59 7.24 5.42
N ARG A 45 8.90 7.51 5.43
CA ARG A 45 9.92 6.48 5.16
C ARG A 45 10.28 5.75 6.44
N VAL A 46 10.50 4.43 6.37
CA VAL A 46 10.88 3.60 7.52
C VAL A 46 12.39 3.46 7.67
N ILE A 47 12.87 4.13 8.72
CA ILE A 47 14.13 4.08 9.46
C ILE A 47 14.47 2.81 10.24
N LEU A 48 15.05 1.74 9.68
CA LEU A 48 15.46 0.61 10.55
C LEU A 48 16.69 0.97 11.39
N LYS A 49 16.60 0.87 12.73
CA LYS A 49 17.75 1.19 13.62
C LYS A 49 18.81 0.10 13.64
N ASN A 50 18.40 -1.17 13.54
CA ASN A 50 19.30 -2.32 13.52
C ASN A 50 19.20 -3.03 12.16
N PRO A 51 20.20 -2.90 11.26
CA PRO A 51 20.18 -3.52 9.94
C PRO A 51 19.97 -5.05 9.95
N LEU A 52 20.34 -5.74 11.03
CA LEU A 52 20.16 -7.19 11.16
C LEU A 52 18.68 -7.63 11.22
N LYS A 53 17.76 -6.69 11.45
CA LYS A 53 16.31 -6.93 11.56
C LYS A 53 15.54 -6.71 10.25
N MET A 54 16.23 -6.55 9.12
CA MET A 54 15.60 -6.24 7.83
C MET A 54 14.58 -7.30 7.40
N LYS A 55 14.88 -8.59 7.59
CA LYS A 55 13.93 -9.67 7.25
C LYS A 55 12.65 -9.60 8.10
N GLN A 56 12.78 -9.28 9.39
CA GLN A 56 11.63 -9.13 10.29
C GLN A 56 10.83 -7.88 9.94
N LEU A 57 11.49 -6.77 9.60
CA LEU A 57 10.80 -5.56 9.16
C LEU A 57 9.99 -5.82 7.89
N GLN A 58 10.59 -6.45 6.87
CA GLN A 58 9.88 -6.78 5.63
C GLN A 58 8.67 -7.67 5.89
N LYS A 59 8.83 -8.72 6.70
CA LYS A 59 7.72 -9.60 7.09
C LYS A 59 6.61 -8.85 7.81
N GLY A 60 6.96 -8.02 8.78
CA GLY A 60 6.00 -7.24 9.56
C GLY A 60 5.25 -6.22 8.73
N LEU A 61 5.96 -5.46 7.89
CA LEU A 61 5.32 -4.49 6.99
C LEU A 61 4.35 -5.16 6.01
N LEU A 62 4.74 -6.29 5.42
CA LEU A 62 3.86 -7.00 4.49
C LEU A 62 2.58 -7.47 5.19
N GLN A 63 2.71 -8.12 6.36
CA GLN A 63 1.55 -8.62 7.10
C GLN A 63 0.63 -7.48 7.58
N LEU A 64 1.20 -6.39 8.11
CA LEU A 64 0.43 -5.22 8.52
C LEU A 64 -0.29 -4.56 7.34
N SER A 65 0.29 -4.62 6.14
CA SER A 65 -0.35 -4.12 4.93
C SER A 65 -1.49 -5.03 4.45
N GLU A 66 -1.34 -6.34 4.57
CA GLU A 66 -2.39 -7.31 4.24
C GLU A 66 -3.61 -7.19 5.17
N GLU A 67 -3.37 -6.82 6.43
CA GLU A 67 -4.39 -6.50 7.42
C GLU A 67 -5.00 -5.10 7.22
N GLY A 68 -4.45 -4.29 6.30
CA GLY A 68 -4.91 -2.94 5.98
C GLY A 68 -4.55 -1.87 7.01
N ALA A 69 -3.59 -2.14 7.91
CA ALA A 69 -3.16 -1.17 8.90
C ALA A 69 -2.50 0.07 8.25
N VAL A 70 -1.69 -0.15 7.21
CA VAL A 70 -1.00 0.85 6.39
C VAL A 70 -0.80 0.31 4.98
N GLN A 71 -0.59 1.17 3.99
CA GLN A 71 -0.08 0.74 2.69
C GLN A 71 1.45 0.81 2.67
N VAL A 72 2.09 -0.16 2.02
CA VAL A 72 3.56 -0.22 1.91
C VAL A 72 3.95 -0.06 0.45
N PHE A 73 4.86 0.87 0.18
CA PHE A 73 5.43 1.16 -1.13
C PHE A 73 6.95 0.92 -1.10
N ARG A 74 7.44 0.23 -2.13
CA ARG A 74 8.86 -0.04 -2.38
C ARG A 74 9.30 0.75 -3.61
N PRO A 75 10.05 1.84 -3.45
CA PRO A 75 10.58 2.61 -4.56
C PRO A 75 11.35 1.72 -5.56
N LEU A 76 11.27 2.05 -6.84
CA LEU A 76 12.02 1.37 -7.90
C LEU A 76 13.53 1.63 -7.82
N LEU A 77 13.92 2.65 -7.06
CA LEU A 77 15.31 3.00 -6.75
C LEU A 77 15.50 2.98 -5.24
N GLY A 78 16.56 2.32 -4.78
CA GLY A 78 16.83 2.17 -3.36
C GLY A 78 16.23 0.89 -2.77
N ASN A 79 16.30 0.76 -1.45
CA ASN A 79 15.87 -0.42 -0.69
C ASN A 79 15.03 -0.04 0.53
N GLU A 80 14.59 1.22 0.59
CA GLU A 80 13.74 1.73 1.65
C GLU A 80 12.28 1.29 1.48
N TYR A 81 11.53 1.44 2.57
CA TYR A 81 10.08 1.27 2.57
C TYR A 81 9.43 2.61 2.86
N ILE A 82 8.45 2.99 2.06
CA ILE A 82 7.58 4.14 2.30
C ILE A 82 6.22 3.61 2.73
N LEU A 83 5.71 4.12 3.85
CA LEU A 83 4.36 3.81 4.31
C LEU A 83 3.43 4.93 3.93
N GLY A 84 2.25 4.58 3.41
CA GLY A 84 1.13 5.47 3.20
C GLY A 84 0.00 5.19 4.17
N ALA A 85 -0.55 6.24 4.77
CA ALA A 85 -1.72 6.18 5.63
C ALA A 85 -2.75 7.26 5.26
N VAL A 86 -4.02 7.01 5.57
CA VAL A 86 -5.09 8.02 5.52
C VAL A 86 -5.07 8.85 6.81
N GLY A 87 -4.74 8.24 7.95
CA GLY A 87 -4.69 8.91 9.26
C GLY A 87 -3.35 8.70 9.98
N VAL A 88 -2.91 9.73 10.73
CA VAL A 88 -1.62 9.73 11.44
C VAL A 88 -1.47 8.59 12.45
N LEU A 89 -2.55 8.19 13.12
CA LEU A 89 -2.57 7.13 14.14
C LEU A 89 -2.11 5.77 13.59
N GLN A 90 -2.29 5.53 12.29
CA GLN A 90 -1.87 4.28 11.64
C GLN A 90 -0.35 4.08 11.74
N PHE A 91 0.43 5.16 11.74
CA PHE A 91 1.88 5.10 11.92
C PHE A 91 2.28 4.68 13.33
N ASP A 92 1.62 5.23 14.35
CA ASP A 92 1.91 4.92 15.75
C ASP A 92 1.57 3.46 16.07
N VAL A 93 0.41 3.00 15.59
CA VAL A 93 -0.02 1.58 15.69
C VAL A 93 0.98 0.68 14.96
N THR A 94 1.41 1.05 13.75
CA THR A 94 2.38 0.25 12.98
C THR A 94 3.71 0.12 13.71
N MET A 95 4.24 1.20 14.30
CA MET A 95 5.52 1.14 15.03
C MET A 95 5.42 0.32 16.32
N SER A 96 4.33 0.44 17.08
CA SER A 96 4.09 -0.39 18.26
C SER A 96 4.02 -1.87 17.88
N ARG A 97 3.22 -2.22 16.86
CA ARG A 97 3.09 -3.61 16.39
C ARG A 97 4.40 -4.18 15.84
N LEU A 98 5.16 -3.42 15.06
CA LEU A 98 6.48 -3.83 14.59
C LEU A 98 7.42 -4.18 15.74
N LYS A 99 7.38 -3.38 16.82
CA LYS A 99 8.20 -3.62 18.01
C LYS A 99 7.73 -4.85 18.79
N GLU A 100 6.44 -4.98 19.03
CA GLU A 100 5.84 -6.01 19.88
C GLU A 100 5.77 -7.37 19.20
N GLU A 101 5.31 -7.44 17.95
CA GLU A 101 5.06 -8.69 17.23
C GLU A 101 6.31 -9.19 16.49
N TYR A 102 7.19 -8.29 16.06
CA TYR A 102 8.34 -8.64 15.19
C TYR A 102 9.70 -8.30 15.81
N GLY A 103 9.72 -7.64 16.98
CA GLY A 103 10.97 -7.22 17.63
C GLY A 103 11.79 -6.27 16.75
N VAL A 104 11.10 -5.42 15.98
CA VAL A 104 11.69 -4.45 15.06
C VAL A 104 11.66 -3.07 15.70
N ASP A 105 12.84 -2.48 15.90
CA ASP A 105 12.97 -1.07 16.31
C ASP A 105 13.28 -0.21 15.09
N ALA A 106 12.33 0.62 14.72
CA ALA A 106 12.40 1.51 13.58
C ALA A 106 11.90 2.92 13.94
N VAL A 107 12.23 3.89 13.10
CA VAL A 107 11.76 5.28 13.19
C VAL A 107 11.19 5.70 11.85
N TYR A 108 10.48 6.82 11.85
CA TYR A 108 10.04 7.45 10.61
C TYR A 108 10.93 8.61 10.23
N GLU A 109 11.13 8.78 8.92
CA GLU A 109 11.69 9.97 8.30
C GLU A 109 10.65 10.60 7.38
N HIS A 110 10.74 11.92 7.21
CA HIS A 110 9.98 12.63 6.19
C HIS A 110 10.35 12.14 4.78
N VAL A 111 9.36 12.07 3.90
CA VAL A 111 9.56 11.78 2.47
C VAL A 111 8.89 12.87 1.66
N ASP A 112 9.51 13.29 0.56
CA ASP A 112 8.96 14.29 -0.35
C ASP A 112 7.87 13.66 -1.24
N CYS A 113 6.76 13.29 -0.62
CA CYS A 113 5.59 12.70 -1.26
C CYS A 113 4.34 13.08 -0.48
N SER A 114 3.36 13.65 -1.18
CA SER A 114 2.04 13.97 -0.60
C SER A 114 0.88 13.29 -1.34
N THR A 115 1.15 12.64 -2.48
CA THR A 115 0.12 11.93 -3.24
C THR A 115 0.70 10.74 -3.99
N ALA A 116 -0.08 9.67 -4.07
CA ALA A 116 0.24 8.48 -4.84
C ALA A 116 -0.88 8.13 -5.82
N ARG A 117 -0.56 7.68 -7.02
CA ARG A 117 -1.55 7.18 -7.99
C ARG A 117 -1.07 5.88 -8.58
N TRP A 118 -1.90 4.84 -8.58
CA TRP A 118 -1.59 3.65 -9.37
C TRP A 118 -1.58 4.04 -10.83
N ILE A 119 -0.62 3.52 -11.59
CA ILE A 119 -0.50 3.81 -13.01
C ILE A 119 -0.72 2.58 -13.86
N GLY A 120 -1.32 2.78 -15.02
CA GLY A 120 -1.49 1.74 -16.03
C GLY A 120 -1.61 2.36 -17.41
N CYS A 121 -1.29 1.58 -18.43
CA CYS A 121 -1.44 1.97 -19.83
C CYS A 121 -1.74 0.72 -20.65
N SER A 122 -2.56 0.86 -21.69
CA SER A 122 -2.77 -0.21 -22.66
C SER A 122 -1.58 -0.39 -23.60
N ASP A 123 -0.73 0.63 -23.75
CA ASP A 123 0.49 0.59 -24.56
C ASP A 123 1.73 0.37 -23.67
N GLU A 124 2.26 -0.85 -23.70
CA GLU A 124 3.44 -1.24 -22.91
C GLU A 124 4.67 -0.37 -23.22
N LYS A 125 4.85 0.09 -24.47
CA LYS A 125 6.01 0.90 -24.84
C LYS A 125 5.94 2.27 -24.19
N LYS A 126 4.75 2.88 -24.15
CA LYS A 126 4.53 4.17 -23.46
C LYS A 126 4.70 4.01 -21.95
N LEU A 127 4.20 2.92 -21.37
CA LEU A 127 4.40 2.64 -19.95
C LEU A 127 5.88 2.46 -19.60
N ASP A 128 6.64 1.76 -20.42
CA ASP A 128 8.08 1.58 -20.23
C ASP A 128 8.86 2.90 -20.39
N GLU A 129 8.49 3.74 -21.36
CA GLU A 129 9.05 5.09 -21.51
C GLU A 129 8.79 5.96 -20.27
N PHE A 130 7.54 5.99 -19.80
CA PHE A 130 7.16 6.67 -18.56
C PHE A 130 7.95 6.14 -17.36
N THR A 131 8.05 4.82 -17.25
CA THR A 131 8.75 4.13 -16.15
C THR A 131 10.22 4.49 -16.11
N ARG A 132 10.89 4.55 -17.27
CA ARG A 132 12.29 4.97 -17.35
C ARG A 132 12.47 6.44 -16.99
N ARG A 133 11.58 7.33 -17.45
CA ARG A 133 11.67 8.77 -17.22
C ARG A 133 11.42 9.16 -15.76
N TYR A 134 10.44 8.53 -15.11
CA TYR A 134 10.02 8.86 -13.74
C TYR A 134 10.40 7.80 -12.71
N LYS A 135 11.36 6.93 -13.03
CA LYS A 135 11.84 5.87 -12.13
C LYS A 135 12.07 6.30 -10.66
N PRO A 136 12.64 7.48 -10.37
CA PRO A 136 12.81 7.94 -8.97
C PRO A 136 11.51 8.25 -8.23
N SER A 137 10.42 8.51 -8.96
CA SER A 137 9.09 8.81 -8.44
C SER A 137 8.14 7.62 -8.52
N LEU A 138 8.67 6.42 -8.79
CA LEU A 138 7.88 5.20 -8.92
C LEU A 138 8.17 4.23 -7.80
N ALA A 139 7.13 3.54 -7.35
CA ALA A 139 7.21 2.46 -6.37
C ALA A 139 6.25 1.32 -6.74
N TYR A 140 6.54 0.13 -6.24
CA TYR A 140 5.60 -0.98 -6.20
C TYR A 140 4.93 -1.04 -4.83
N ASP A 141 3.60 -1.22 -4.80
CA ASP A 141 2.93 -1.57 -3.55
C ASP A 141 3.12 -3.06 -3.21
N THR A 142 2.42 -3.55 -2.17
CA THR A 142 2.47 -4.96 -1.76
C THR A 142 1.81 -5.93 -2.74
N ALA A 143 0.96 -5.42 -3.63
CA ALA A 143 0.30 -6.18 -4.70
C ALA A 143 1.04 -6.05 -6.04
N GLU A 144 2.32 -5.64 -6.01
CA GLU A 144 3.17 -5.39 -7.18
C GLU A 144 2.56 -4.36 -8.15
N ALA A 145 1.72 -3.46 -7.65
CA ALA A 145 1.14 -2.38 -8.44
C ALA A 145 2.12 -1.25 -8.63
N LEU A 146 2.39 -0.88 -9.88
CA LEU A 146 3.19 0.30 -10.18
C LEU A 146 2.45 1.58 -9.78
N THR A 147 3.10 2.40 -8.98
CA THR A 147 2.53 3.57 -8.33
C THR A 147 3.43 4.78 -8.55
N PHE A 148 2.86 5.87 -9.07
CA PHE A 148 3.50 7.16 -9.18
C PHE A 148 3.31 7.97 -7.91
N MET A 149 4.42 8.34 -7.28
CA MET A 149 4.50 9.12 -6.04
C MET A 149 4.94 10.54 -6.39
N ALA A 150 4.08 11.53 -6.09
CA ALA A 150 4.36 12.93 -6.40
C ALA A 150 4.53 13.76 -5.11
N PRO A 151 5.41 14.78 -5.13
CA PRO A 151 5.63 15.66 -3.99
C PRO A 151 4.39 16.51 -3.69
N ASP A 152 3.60 16.85 -4.71
CA ASP A 152 2.38 17.64 -4.59
C ASP A 152 1.37 17.38 -5.73
N LYS A 153 0.13 17.85 -5.53
CA LYS A 153 -0.96 17.72 -6.51
C LYS A 153 -0.70 18.50 -7.80
N TRP A 154 0.03 19.61 -7.76
CA TRP A 154 0.33 20.39 -8.96
C TRP A 154 1.27 19.62 -9.88
N ARG A 155 2.32 19.02 -9.33
CA ARG A 155 3.26 18.16 -10.04
C ARG A 155 2.56 16.95 -10.64
N LEU A 156 1.67 16.30 -9.88
CA LEU A 156 0.83 15.21 -10.39
C LEU A 156 0.01 15.68 -11.61
N ASN A 157 -0.75 16.76 -11.48
CA ASN A 157 -1.60 17.27 -12.54
C ASN A 157 -0.82 17.70 -13.80
N TYR A 158 0.39 18.26 -13.61
CA TYR A 158 1.28 18.57 -14.73
C TYR A 158 1.67 17.29 -15.49
N ILE A 159 2.06 16.24 -14.76
CA ILE A 159 2.46 14.96 -15.36
C ILE A 159 1.28 14.27 -16.07
N ILE A 160 0.08 14.29 -15.48
CA ILE A 160 -1.13 13.76 -16.13
C ILE A 160 -1.38 14.45 -17.48
N LYS A 161 -1.15 15.76 -17.58
CA LYS A 161 -1.29 16.52 -18.84
C LYS A 161 -0.19 16.20 -19.85
N GLU A 162 1.05 15.99 -19.40
CA GLU A 162 2.15 15.60 -20.29
C GLU A 162 2.03 14.17 -20.82
N TRP A 163 1.38 13.28 -20.06
CA TRP A 163 1.27 11.85 -20.35
C TRP A 163 -0.19 11.40 -20.42
N PRO A 164 -0.97 11.89 -21.41
CA PRO A 164 -2.40 11.62 -21.51
C PRO A 164 -2.73 10.14 -21.78
N ASP A 165 -1.77 9.35 -22.26
CA ASP A 165 -1.92 7.92 -22.49
C ASP A 165 -1.73 7.07 -21.22
N ILE A 166 -1.15 7.64 -20.17
CA ILE A 166 -0.96 6.96 -18.90
C ILE A 166 -2.18 7.26 -18.02
N ASN A 167 -2.84 6.21 -17.55
CA ASN A 167 -3.94 6.34 -16.61
C ASN A 167 -3.38 6.44 -15.19
N PHE A 168 -3.90 7.38 -14.41
CA PHE A 168 -3.56 7.60 -13.00
C PHE A 168 -4.81 7.36 -12.15
N TYR A 169 -4.82 6.28 -11.37
CA TYR A 169 -5.99 5.85 -10.60
C TYR A 169 -5.89 6.29 -9.13
N GLU A 170 -7.01 6.79 -8.58
CA GLU A 170 -7.15 7.16 -7.15
C GLU A 170 -7.49 5.98 -6.26
N THR A 171 -8.09 4.94 -6.85
CA THR A 171 -8.51 3.73 -6.18
C THR A 171 -8.10 2.52 -7.00
N ARG A 172 -7.82 1.41 -6.33
CA ARG A 172 -7.58 0.11 -6.96
C ARG A 172 -8.34 -0.96 -6.18
N GLU A 173 -8.95 -1.92 -6.86
CA GLU A 173 -9.58 -3.06 -6.17
C GLU A 173 -8.53 -3.87 -5.38
N HIS A 174 -8.90 -4.34 -4.19
CA HIS A 174 -8.15 -5.39 -3.51
C HIS A 174 -8.22 -6.67 -4.34
N VAL A 175 -7.12 -7.02 -5.03
CA VAL A 175 -6.99 -8.27 -5.81
C VAL A 175 -6.31 -9.34 -4.98
#